data_AF-A0A0S7YM84-F1
#
_entry.id   AF-A0A0S7YM84-F1
#
_cell.length_a   1.000
_cell.length_b   1.000
_cell.length_c   1.000
_cell.angle_alpha   90.00
_cell.angle_beta   90.00
_cell.angle_gamma   90.00
#
_symmetry.space_group_name_H-M   'P 1'
#
loop_
_entity.id
_entity.type
_entity.pdbx_description
1 polymer ?
#
loop_
_entity_poly.entity_id
_entity_poly.type
_entity_poly.pdbx_seq_one_letter_code
_entity_poly.pdbx_strand_id
1 'polypeptide(L)'
;QTYLALSRAWKDGDRIEVRLPMGLHLYRARDDQGLGVVMFGPLVLAGELGREGMPKTLSCTENKQYSGDPVPPVPVLVTDSGDPASWARRTGDKDLRFRTENVGKPTDVSLIPLHALHHERYTVYWKLFTQAEWLKEQAAREAERRRLEELEARTVDLVTPDAGLERAHNQQGETSYSGAAFGRRWRDARGGGWFAYDMKVLPDGPVCLTVTYWGGDSGNRVFDILIDGQKIATQKLNAPKPGEFTDVTYPVPVGLTKGKQKVTVTFQAHPGSTAGGAFGCRIVKHEN
;
A
#
# COMPACT_ATOMS: atom_id res chain seq x y z
N GLN A 1 9.32 -35.81 14.72
CA GLN A 1 8.69 -36.85 13.90
C GLN A 1 9.37 -38.18 14.21
N THR A 2 8.63 -39.27 14.23
CA THR A 2 9.11 -40.59 14.65
C THR A 2 8.84 -41.62 13.56
N TYR A 3 9.56 -42.74 13.57
CA TYR A 3 9.33 -43.84 12.64
C TYR A 3 8.42 -44.90 13.26
N LEU A 4 7.56 -45.53 12.44
CA LEU A 4 6.87 -46.77 12.80
C LEU A 4 7.71 -47.94 12.25
N ALA A 5 8.33 -48.70 13.16
CA ALA A 5 9.11 -49.88 12.79
C ALA A 5 8.25 -51.15 12.90
N LEU A 6 8.18 -51.94 11.82
CA LEU A 6 7.51 -53.24 11.78
C LEU A 6 8.54 -54.34 11.53
N SER A 7 8.90 -55.08 12.58
CA SER A 7 9.85 -56.21 12.50
C SER A 7 9.10 -57.54 12.40
N ARG A 8 9.13 -58.16 11.21
CA ARG A 8 8.53 -59.47 10.91
C ARG A 8 9.42 -60.23 9.91
N ALA A 9 9.31 -61.56 9.90
CA ALA A 9 9.85 -62.40 8.84
C ALA A 9 8.83 -62.43 7.70
N TRP A 10 8.88 -61.42 6.84
CA TRP A 10 7.95 -61.23 5.72
C TRP A 10 8.01 -62.39 4.73
N LYS A 11 6.86 -62.74 4.16
CA LYS A 11 6.71 -63.78 3.14
C LYS A 11 5.93 -63.23 1.94
N ASP A 12 6.05 -63.92 0.82
CA ASP A 12 5.31 -63.60 -0.39
C ASP A 12 3.79 -63.60 -0.09
N GLY A 13 3.13 -62.49 -0.44
CA GLY A 13 1.70 -62.30 -0.21
C GLY A 13 1.35 -61.48 1.03
N ASP A 14 2.31 -61.15 1.90
CA ASP A 14 2.07 -60.22 3.02
C ASP A 14 1.68 -58.83 2.52
N ARG A 15 0.75 -58.17 3.24
CA ARG A 15 0.24 -56.83 2.92
C ARG A 15 0.29 -55.92 4.13
N ILE A 16 0.78 -54.70 3.93
CA ILE A 16 0.73 -53.62 4.91
C ILE A 16 -0.21 -52.54 4.37
N GLU A 17 -1.27 -52.23 5.11
CA GLU A 17 -2.13 -51.07 4.85
C GLU A 17 -1.80 -49.98 5.86
N VAL A 18 -1.58 -48.75 5.38
CA VAL A 18 -1.32 -47.58 6.22
C VAL A 18 -2.39 -46.54 5.94
N ARG A 19 -2.99 -46.00 7.01
CA ARG A 19 -3.94 -44.88 6.93
C ARG A 19 -3.30 -43.65 7.55
N LEU A 20 -3.16 -42.60 6.75
CA LEU A 20 -2.62 -41.30 7.18
C LEU A 20 -3.77 -40.28 7.16
N PRO A 21 -4.47 -40.08 8.30
CA PRO A 21 -5.59 -39.15 8.34
C PRO A 21 -5.09 -37.73 8.04
N MET A 22 -5.73 -37.08 7.08
CA MET A 22 -5.45 -35.70 6.70
C MET A 22 -6.59 -34.81 7.22
N GLY A 23 -6.23 -33.62 7.69
CA GLY A 23 -7.16 -32.63 8.20
C GLY A 23 -6.76 -31.23 7.77
N LEU A 24 -7.77 -30.36 7.72
CA LEU A 24 -7.55 -28.93 7.53
C LEU A 24 -6.85 -28.36 8.77
N HIS A 25 -5.82 -27.56 8.54
CA HIS A 25 -5.15 -26.81 9.61
C HIS A 25 -4.50 -25.56 9.04
N LEU A 26 -4.10 -24.67 9.94
CA LEU A 26 -3.50 -23.40 9.60
C LEU A 26 -2.02 -23.40 9.98
N TYR A 27 -1.17 -23.00 9.05
CA TYR A 27 0.22 -22.65 9.33
C TYR A 27 0.35 -21.13 9.37
N ARG A 28 0.81 -20.57 10.50
CA ARG A 28 1.06 -19.12 10.65
C ARG A 28 2.47 -18.79 10.16
N ALA A 29 2.61 -17.66 9.47
CA ALA A 29 3.94 -17.18 9.07
C ALA A 29 4.79 -16.88 10.32
N ARG A 30 6.11 -17.03 10.20
CA ARG A 30 7.02 -16.95 11.35
C ARG A 30 7.22 -15.51 11.83
N ASP A 31 7.22 -14.58 10.89
CA ASP A 31 7.46 -13.15 11.04
C ASP A 31 6.17 -12.35 11.25
N ASP A 32 5.03 -12.84 10.74
CA ASP A 32 3.73 -12.18 10.88
C ASP A 32 2.63 -13.18 11.25
N GLN A 33 2.16 -13.11 12.50
CA GLN A 33 1.06 -13.95 12.98
C GLN A 33 -0.29 -13.60 12.33
N GLY A 34 -0.42 -12.42 11.71
CA GLY A 34 -1.58 -12.02 10.90
C GLY A 34 -1.63 -12.70 9.52
N LEU A 35 -0.56 -13.37 9.11
CA LEU A 35 -0.49 -14.14 7.87
C LEU A 35 -0.58 -15.64 8.14
N GLY A 36 -1.43 -16.33 7.38
CA GLY A 36 -1.57 -17.78 7.48
C GLY A 36 -1.75 -18.49 6.14
N VAL A 37 -1.44 -19.78 6.14
CA VAL A 37 -1.58 -20.71 5.01
C VAL A 37 -2.53 -21.81 5.43
N VAL A 38 -3.57 -22.05 4.63
CA VAL A 38 -4.50 -23.16 4.85
C VAL A 38 -3.88 -24.43 4.26
N MET A 39 -3.84 -25.50 5.03
CA MET A 39 -3.24 -26.77 4.64
C MET A 39 -4.21 -27.92 4.84
N PHE A 40 -4.10 -28.95 4.00
CA PHE A 40 -4.80 -30.23 4.18
C PHE A 40 -3.76 -31.35 4.28
N GLY A 41 -3.50 -31.83 5.50
CA GLY A 41 -2.30 -32.64 5.76
C GLY A 41 -1.03 -31.92 5.25
N PRO A 42 -0.09 -32.57 4.57
CA PRO A 42 1.12 -31.91 4.08
C PRO A 42 0.89 -30.97 2.88
N LEU A 43 -0.33 -30.83 2.38
CA LEU A 43 -0.61 -30.08 1.16
C LEU A 43 -0.96 -28.63 1.47
N VAL A 44 -0.20 -27.70 0.89
CA VAL A 44 -0.54 -26.28 0.86
C VAL A 44 -1.74 -26.07 -0.06
N LEU A 45 -2.78 -25.38 0.44
CA LEU A 45 -3.93 -24.98 -0.37
C LEU A 45 -3.76 -23.53 -0.84
N ALA A 46 -3.89 -23.32 -2.14
CA ALA A 46 -3.87 -22.01 -2.78
C ALA A 46 -5.29 -21.54 -3.09
N GLY A 47 -5.54 -20.24 -2.94
CA GLY A 47 -6.78 -19.60 -3.34
C GLY A 47 -6.81 -19.27 -4.81
N GLU A 48 -7.86 -19.70 -5.51
CA GLU A 48 -8.09 -19.35 -6.91
C GLU A 48 -8.57 -17.89 -7.01
N LEU A 49 -7.81 -17.03 -7.70
CA LEU A 49 -8.14 -15.61 -7.94
C LEU A 49 -8.52 -15.34 -9.40
N GLY A 50 -8.58 -16.39 -10.23
CA GLY A 50 -8.99 -16.32 -11.63
C GLY A 50 -7.92 -15.75 -12.57
N ARG A 51 -8.36 -15.40 -13.78
CA ARG A 51 -7.49 -15.05 -14.92
C ARG A 51 -7.65 -13.62 -15.41
N GLU A 52 -8.43 -12.82 -14.70
CA GLU A 52 -8.70 -11.44 -15.09
C GLU A 52 -7.39 -10.63 -15.09
N GLY A 53 -7.20 -9.82 -16.14
CA GLY A 53 -5.99 -9.03 -16.32
C GLY A 53 -4.70 -9.85 -16.47
N MET A 54 -4.78 -11.16 -16.77
CA MET A 54 -3.59 -11.94 -17.13
C MET A 54 -3.20 -11.72 -18.61
N PRO A 55 -1.90 -11.72 -18.93
CA PRO A 55 -1.43 -11.62 -20.30
C PRO A 55 -1.84 -12.87 -21.09
N LYS A 56 -2.06 -12.70 -22.40
CA LYS A 56 -2.45 -13.81 -23.31
C LYS A 56 -1.34 -14.86 -23.47
N THR A 57 -0.08 -14.46 -23.29
CA THR A 57 1.08 -15.33 -23.31
C THR A 57 1.75 -15.26 -21.94
N LEU A 58 2.11 -16.43 -21.39
CA LEU A 58 2.84 -16.54 -20.11
C LEU A 58 4.35 -16.71 -20.30
N SER A 59 4.83 -16.47 -21.52
CA SER A 59 6.26 -16.55 -21.86
C SER A 59 6.95 -15.26 -21.42
N CYS A 60 7.76 -15.36 -20.37
CA CYS A 60 8.60 -14.26 -19.91
C CYS A 60 9.96 -14.35 -20.61
N THR A 61 10.39 -13.29 -21.29
CA THR A 61 11.80 -13.13 -21.68
C THR A 61 12.56 -12.27 -20.68
N GLU A 62 11.84 -11.54 -19.81
CA GLU A 62 12.40 -10.68 -18.77
C GLU A 62 11.62 -10.82 -17.45
N ASN A 63 12.32 -10.78 -16.32
CA ASN A 63 11.74 -10.97 -14.98
C ASN A 63 10.69 -9.91 -14.58
N LYS A 64 10.67 -8.74 -15.23
CA LYS A 64 9.74 -7.63 -14.92
C LYS A 64 8.64 -7.42 -15.96
N GLN A 65 8.57 -8.27 -16.98
CA GLN A 65 7.69 -8.09 -18.13
C GLN A 65 6.22 -7.89 -17.75
N TYR A 66 5.76 -8.49 -16.65
CA TYR A 66 4.37 -8.44 -16.18
C TYR A 66 4.19 -7.65 -14.86
N SER A 67 5.21 -6.89 -14.43
CA SER A 67 5.18 -6.16 -13.15
C SER A 67 4.19 -4.99 -13.09
N GLY A 68 3.61 -4.59 -14.23
CA GLY A 68 2.55 -3.58 -14.32
C GLY A 68 1.15 -4.15 -14.56
N ASP A 69 1.00 -5.48 -14.66
CA ASP A 69 -0.29 -6.08 -14.95
C ASP A 69 -1.24 -5.96 -13.75
N PRO A 70 -2.56 -5.76 -13.98
CA PRO A 70 -3.53 -5.61 -12.90
C PRO A 70 -3.48 -6.77 -11.91
N VAL A 71 -3.22 -6.47 -10.64
CA VAL A 71 -3.26 -7.47 -9.56
C VAL A 71 -4.69 -7.54 -9.02
N PRO A 72 -5.34 -8.72 -9.01
CA PRO A 72 -6.69 -8.86 -8.49
C PRO A 72 -6.70 -8.58 -6.98
N PRO A 73 -7.80 -8.04 -6.44
CA PRO A 73 -7.94 -7.90 -5.01
C PRO A 73 -7.86 -9.27 -4.34
N VAL A 74 -6.97 -9.41 -3.38
CA VAL A 74 -6.83 -10.65 -2.60
C VAL A 74 -7.81 -10.60 -1.43
N PRO A 75 -8.76 -11.54 -1.32
CA PRO A 75 -9.65 -11.58 -0.17
C PRO A 75 -8.89 -11.79 1.13
N VAL A 76 -9.38 -11.19 2.21
CA VAL A 76 -8.92 -11.47 3.57
C VAL A 76 -9.87 -12.48 4.20
N LEU A 77 -9.41 -13.25 5.19
CA LEU A 77 -10.27 -14.16 5.94
C LEU A 77 -10.54 -13.57 7.33
N VAL A 78 -11.81 -13.39 7.65
CA VAL A 78 -12.29 -12.86 8.93
C VAL A 78 -12.92 -13.99 9.72
N THR A 79 -12.26 -14.41 10.80
CA THR A 79 -12.72 -15.50 11.65
C THR A 79 -12.08 -15.41 13.03
N ASP A 80 -12.85 -15.72 14.07
CA ASP A 80 -12.34 -15.85 15.44
C ASP A 80 -11.83 -17.28 15.72
N SER A 81 -12.05 -18.22 14.79
CA SER A 81 -11.61 -19.60 14.90
C SER A 81 -10.27 -19.83 14.21
N GLY A 82 -9.30 -20.35 14.97
CA GLY A 82 -8.01 -20.81 14.44
C GLY A 82 -8.07 -22.13 13.66
N ASP A 83 -9.22 -22.82 13.67
CA ASP A 83 -9.40 -24.11 13.00
C ASP A 83 -10.11 -23.92 11.63
N PRO A 84 -9.42 -24.13 10.50
CA PRO A 84 -10.03 -24.03 9.18
C PRO A 84 -11.13 -25.07 8.93
N ALA A 85 -11.17 -26.18 9.66
CA ALA A 85 -12.27 -27.13 9.56
C ALA A 85 -13.61 -26.55 10.06
N SER A 86 -13.62 -25.41 10.76
CA SER A 86 -14.86 -24.73 11.15
C SER A 86 -15.48 -23.88 10.03
N TRP A 87 -14.66 -23.36 9.10
CA TRP A 87 -15.08 -22.37 8.08
C TRP A 87 -14.68 -22.70 6.64
N ALA A 88 -14.04 -23.85 6.39
CA ALA A 88 -13.82 -24.37 5.06
C ALA A 88 -14.43 -25.77 4.92
N ARG A 89 -15.06 -26.02 3.78
CA ARG A 89 -15.69 -27.32 3.47
C ARG A 89 -15.18 -27.85 2.15
N ARG A 90 -14.98 -29.16 2.10
CA ARG A 90 -14.66 -29.85 0.84
C ARG A 90 -15.89 -29.84 -0.05
N THR A 91 -15.73 -29.48 -1.33
CA THR A 91 -16.87 -29.30 -2.25
C THR A 91 -17.22 -30.57 -3.04
N GLY A 92 -16.49 -31.67 -2.84
CA GLY A 92 -16.77 -32.96 -3.46
C GLY A 92 -15.81 -34.06 -2.99
N ASP A 93 -16.15 -35.32 -3.27
CA ASP A 93 -15.45 -36.48 -2.69
C ASP A 93 -14.17 -36.88 -3.43
N LYS A 94 -14.07 -36.55 -4.72
CA LYS A 94 -12.96 -37.00 -5.59
C LYS A 94 -11.79 -36.03 -5.60
N ASP A 95 -12.06 -34.73 -5.62
CA ASP A 95 -11.03 -33.69 -5.73
C ASP A 95 -10.74 -33.04 -4.38
N LEU A 96 -9.50 -32.64 -4.14
CA LEU A 96 -9.11 -31.89 -2.94
C LEU A 96 -9.47 -30.41 -3.04
N ARG A 97 -10.71 -30.11 -3.44
CA ARG A 97 -11.22 -28.75 -3.54
C ARG A 97 -12.02 -28.40 -2.29
N PHE A 98 -11.69 -27.26 -1.70
CA PHE A 98 -12.38 -26.70 -0.56
C PHE A 98 -12.93 -25.32 -0.91
N ARG A 99 -13.92 -24.87 -0.16
CA ARG A 99 -14.46 -23.52 -0.26
C ARG A 99 -14.58 -22.94 1.14
N THR A 100 -14.19 -21.68 1.30
CA THR A 100 -14.44 -20.94 2.54
C THR A 100 -15.91 -20.58 2.66
N GLU A 101 -16.42 -20.47 3.87
CA GLU A 101 -17.83 -20.17 4.14
C GLU A 101 -17.94 -19.00 5.12
N ASN A 102 -18.47 -17.88 4.63
CA ASN A 102 -18.76 -16.66 5.37
C ASN A 102 -17.56 -15.95 6.02
N VAL A 103 -16.33 -16.35 5.71
CA VAL A 103 -15.10 -15.76 6.26
C VAL A 103 -14.36 -14.90 5.25
N GLY A 104 -14.53 -15.13 3.95
CA GLY A 104 -13.87 -14.33 2.92
C GLY A 104 -14.48 -12.94 2.77
N LYS A 105 -13.64 -11.90 2.73
CA LYS A 105 -14.02 -10.52 2.38
C LYS A 105 -13.17 -10.02 1.20
N PRO A 106 -13.76 -9.53 0.09
CA PRO A 106 -15.20 -9.30 -0.10
C PRO A 106 -16.02 -10.55 -0.42
N THR A 107 -15.38 -11.66 -0.82
CA THR A 107 -16.04 -12.91 -1.19
C THR A 107 -15.28 -14.10 -0.63
N ASP A 108 -16.00 -15.20 -0.43
CA ASP A 108 -15.40 -16.51 -0.18
C ASP A 108 -14.66 -17.03 -1.40
N VAL A 109 -13.66 -17.85 -1.12
CA VAL A 109 -12.67 -18.34 -2.09
C VAL A 109 -12.68 -19.86 -2.16
N SER A 110 -12.33 -20.37 -3.33
CA SER A 110 -12.04 -21.78 -3.53
C SER A 110 -10.56 -22.03 -3.27
N LEU A 111 -10.26 -23.13 -2.57
CA LEU A 111 -8.94 -23.54 -2.12
C LEU A 111 -8.63 -24.92 -2.73
N ILE A 112 -7.52 -25.02 -3.47
CA ILE A 112 -7.06 -26.28 -4.08
C ILE A 112 -5.58 -26.53 -3.76
N PRO A 113 -5.05 -27.76 -3.85
CA PRO A 113 -3.64 -27.99 -3.63
C PRO A 113 -2.81 -27.17 -4.61
N LEU A 114 -1.79 -26.47 -4.12
CA LEU A 114 -0.98 -25.55 -4.92
C LEU A 114 -0.44 -26.20 -6.21
N HIS A 115 -0.04 -27.47 -6.14
CA HIS A 115 0.51 -28.21 -7.28
C HIS A 115 -0.52 -28.48 -8.39
N ALA A 116 -1.82 -28.38 -8.11
CA ALA A 116 -2.90 -28.56 -9.08
C ALA A 116 -3.32 -27.23 -9.74
N LEU A 117 -2.86 -26.08 -9.20
CA LEU A 117 -3.20 -24.76 -9.70
C LEU A 117 -2.26 -24.38 -10.85
N HIS A 118 -2.83 -24.12 -12.03
CA HIS A 118 -2.07 -23.72 -13.21
C HIS A 118 -2.80 -22.66 -14.03
N HIS A 119 -2.02 -21.77 -14.65
CA HIS A 119 -2.51 -20.76 -15.61
C HIS A 119 -3.57 -19.80 -15.03
N GLU A 120 -3.49 -19.46 -13.75
CA GLU A 120 -4.35 -18.47 -13.11
C GLU A 120 -3.63 -17.76 -11.96
N ARG A 121 -4.17 -16.62 -11.52
CA ARG A 121 -3.65 -15.89 -10.36
C ARG A 121 -4.08 -16.61 -9.08
N TYR A 122 -3.20 -16.61 -8.09
CA TYR A 122 -3.44 -17.28 -6.82
C TYR A 122 -2.79 -16.55 -5.65
N THR A 123 -3.25 -16.89 -4.45
CA THR A 123 -2.53 -16.58 -3.21
C THR A 123 -2.35 -17.84 -2.38
N VAL A 124 -1.23 -17.91 -1.64
CA VAL A 124 -0.96 -18.95 -0.63
C VAL A 124 -1.07 -18.37 0.78
N TYR A 125 -0.73 -17.09 0.94
CA TYR A 125 -0.75 -16.38 2.21
C TYR A 125 -2.02 -15.54 2.31
N TRP A 126 -2.76 -15.76 3.39
CA TRP A 126 -3.99 -15.05 3.71
C TRP A 126 -3.73 -14.08 4.85
N LYS A 127 -4.22 -12.84 4.71
CA LYS A 127 -4.39 -11.96 5.86
C LYS A 127 -5.59 -12.44 6.67
N LEU A 128 -5.35 -12.69 7.94
CA LEU A 128 -6.31 -13.23 8.89
C LEU A 128 -6.68 -12.14 9.89
N PHE A 129 -7.97 -11.93 10.09
CA PHE A 129 -8.50 -10.99 11.07
C PHE A 129 -9.49 -11.71 11.98
N THR A 130 -9.47 -11.39 13.26
CA THR A 130 -10.64 -11.56 14.12
C THR A 130 -11.76 -10.60 13.69
N GLN A 131 -12.98 -10.84 14.14
CA GLN A 131 -14.09 -9.92 13.85
C GLN A 131 -13.81 -8.50 14.39
N ALA A 132 -13.16 -8.40 15.56
CA ALA A 132 -12.79 -7.12 16.17
C ALA A 132 -11.70 -6.38 15.38
N GLU A 133 -10.65 -7.09 14.95
CA GLU A 133 -9.59 -6.48 14.14
C GLU A 133 -10.12 -6.04 12.78
N TRP A 134 -11.04 -6.81 12.18
CA TRP A 134 -11.68 -6.44 10.93
C TRP A 134 -12.50 -5.16 11.05
N LEU A 135 -13.28 -5.00 12.12
CA LEU A 135 -14.02 -3.75 12.37
C LEU A 135 -13.08 -2.55 12.52
N LYS A 136 -11.94 -2.73 13.20
CA LYS A 136 -10.91 -1.69 13.33
C LYS A 136 -10.30 -1.33 11.96
N GLU A 137 -9.98 -2.33 11.15
CA GLU A 137 -9.44 -2.15 9.80
C GLU A 137 -10.46 -1.44 8.89
N GLN A 138 -11.74 -1.80 8.96
CA GLN A 138 -12.81 -1.12 8.22
C GLN A 138 -12.95 0.34 8.64
N ALA A 139 -12.97 0.61 9.95
CA ALA A 139 -13.03 1.97 10.47
C ALA A 139 -11.82 2.80 10.04
N ALA A 140 -10.61 2.23 10.06
CA ALA A 140 -9.40 2.91 9.62
C ALA A 140 -9.45 3.24 8.11
N ARG A 141 -9.89 2.30 7.28
CA ARG A 141 -10.07 2.53 5.83
C ARG A 141 -11.13 3.57 5.53
N GLU A 142 -12.25 3.53 6.25
CA GLU A 142 -13.30 4.54 6.11
C GLU A 142 -12.83 5.92 6.56
N ALA A 143 -12.11 6.01 7.68
CA ALA A 143 -11.53 7.26 8.15
C ALA A 143 -10.53 7.84 7.14
N GLU A 144 -9.64 7.02 6.57
CA GLU A 144 -8.70 7.48 5.55
C GLU A 144 -9.42 7.87 4.26
N ARG A 145 -10.44 7.12 3.83
CA ARG A 145 -11.28 7.49 2.68
C ARG A 145 -11.94 8.86 2.91
N ARG A 146 -12.60 9.06 4.05
CA ARG A 146 -13.24 10.34 4.41
C ARG A 146 -12.21 11.47 4.45
N ARG A 147 -11.04 11.25 5.07
CA ARG A 147 -9.94 12.21 5.10
C ARG A 147 -9.50 12.61 3.68
N LEU A 148 -9.36 11.66 2.77
CA LEU A 148 -8.99 11.93 1.37
C LEU A 148 -10.09 12.65 0.60
N GLU A 149 -11.36 12.26 0.79
CA GLU A 149 -12.53 12.92 0.18
C GLU A 149 -12.65 14.38 0.66
N GLU A 150 -12.50 14.63 1.97
CA GLU A 150 -12.51 15.97 2.55
C GLU A 150 -11.33 16.82 2.05
N LEU A 151 -10.14 16.23 1.98
CA LEU A 151 -8.95 16.91 1.47
C LEU A 151 -9.13 17.27 -0.02
N GLU A 152 -9.69 16.38 -0.83
CA GLU A 152 -10.00 16.63 -2.23
C GLU A 152 -11.07 17.73 -2.39
N ALA A 153 -12.18 17.66 -1.64
CA ALA A 153 -13.24 18.67 -1.70
C ALA A 153 -12.77 20.08 -1.30
N ARG A 154 -11.74 20.16 -0.47
CA ARG A 154 -11.11 21.43 -0.05
C ARG A 154 -9.97 21.88 -0.96
N THR A 155 -9.52 21.04 -1.88
CA THR A 155 -8.42 21.36 -2.78
C THR A 155 -8.83 22.48 -3.73
N VAL A 156 -8.03 23.54 -3.74
CA VAL A 156 -8.11 24.66 -4.68
C VAL A 156 -7.18 24.40 -5.85
N ASP A 157 -5.99 23.88 -5.57
CA ASP A 157 -4.98 23.55 -6.58
C ASP A 157 -4.06 22.44 -6.08
N LEU A 158 -3.53 21.64 -7.01
CA LEU A 158 -2.63 20.52 -6.72
C LEU A 158 -1.55 20.41 -7.80
N VAL A 159 -0.30 20.40 -7.36
CA VAL A 159 0.85 20.01 -8.17
C VAL A 159 1.51 18.78 -7.56
N THR A 160 1.66 17.74 -8.37
CA THR A 160 2.59 16.63 -8.06
C THR A 160 3.80 16.73 -9.00
N PRO A 161 4.98 16.21 -8.62
CA PRO A 161 6.20 16.28 -9.44
C PRO A 161 6.16 15.44 -10.74
N ASP A 162 5.20 15.73 -11.61
CA ASP A 162 5.00 15.19 -12.95
C ASP A 162 5.23 16.28 -14.01
N ALA A 163 5.79 15.91 -15.16
CA ALA A 163 6.16 16.87 -16.20
C ALA A 163 4.97 17.69 -16.74
N GLY A 164 3.75 17.14 -16.75
CA GLY A 164 2.56 17.85 -17.18
C GLY A 164 2.13 18.90 -16.16
N LEU A 165 1.95 18.48 -14.90
CA LEU A 165 1.51 19.37 -13.82
C LEU A 165 2.57 20.42 -13.49
N GLU A 166 3.85 20.06 -13.44
CA GLU A 166 4.93 21.02 -13.16
C GLU A 166 5.03 22.11 -14.23
N ARG A 167 4.83 21.75 -15.50
CA ARG A 167 4.77 22.74 -16.59
C ARG A 167 3.54 23.64 -16.46
N ALA A 168 2.37 23.08 -16.15
CA ALA A 168 1.14 23.84 -15.95
C ALA A 168 1.24 24.82 -14.76
N HIS A 169 2.08 24.52 -13.77
CA HIS A 169 2.34 25.34 -12.59
C HIS A 169 3.67 26.11 -12.67
N ASN A 170 4.22 26.32 -13.87
CA ASN A 170 5.43 27.13 -14.09
C ASN A 170 6.58 26.78 -13.14
N GLN A 171 6.91 25.49 -13.04
CA GLN A 171 7.97 25.02 -12.16
C GLN A 171 9.30 25.71 -12.46
N GLN A 172 9.89 26.30 -11.41
CA GLN A 172 11.19 26.96 -11.46
C GLN A 172 12.07 26.43 -10.33
N GLY A 173 13.38 26.60 -10.44
CA GLY A 173 14.29 26.27 -9.35
C GLY A 173 15.76 26.37 -9.70
N GLU A 174 16.57 26.33 -8.66
CA GLU A 174 18.02 26.35 -8.71
C GLU A 174 18.55 25.14 -7.94
N THR A 175 19.47 24.38 -8.54
CA THR A 175 19.94 23.08 -8.00
C THR A 175 18.79 22.16 -7.60
N SER A 176 17.70 22.19 -8.39
CA SER A 176 16.50 21.39 -8.18
C SER A 176 16.55 20.09 -8.99
N TYR A 177 16.13 19.00 -8.36
CA TYR A 177 16.11 17.66 -8.94
C TYR A 177 14.75 17.00 -8.72
N SER A 178 14.39 16.12 -9.64
CA SER A 178 13.20 15.28 -9.52
C SER A 178 13.55 13.81 -9.73
N GLY A 179 12.78 12.92 -9.12
CA GLY A 179 12.95 11.48 -9.28
C GLY A 179 11.67 10.72 -8.94
N ALA A 180 11.79 9.40 -8.84
CA ALA A 180 10.72 8.53 -8.39
C ALA A 180 11.21 7.65 -7.23
N ALA A 181 10.40 7.51 -6.20
CA ALA A 181 10.63 6.65 -5.04
C ALA A 181 9.29 6.23 -4.43
N PHE A 182 9.21 5.04 -3.85
CA PHE A 182 8.01 4.55 -3.16
C PHE A 182 6.72 4.63 -3.99
N GLY A 183 6.84 4.43 -5.32
CA GLY A 183 5.71 4.49 -6.25
C GLY A 183 5.20 5.90 -6.58
N ARG A 184 5.86 6.96 -6.12
CA ARG A 184 5.50 8.36 -6.41
C ARG A 184 6.70 9.16 -6.93
N ARG A 185 6.43 10.28 -7.58
CA ARG A 185 7.47 11.22 -8.03
C ARG A 185 7.71 12.28 -6.97
N TRP A 186 8.95 12.74 -6.86
CA TRP A 186 9.35 13.76 -5.88
C TRP A 186 10.16 14.87 -6.54
N ARG A 187 10.20 16.04 -5.90
CA ARG A 187 11.13 17.15 -6.19
C ARG A 187 11.86 17.62 -4.92
N ASP A 188 13.14 17.92 -5.08
CA ASP A 188 13.98 18.56 -4.06
C ASP A 188 14.88 19.64 -4.67
N ALA A 189 15.54 20.43 -3.82
CA ALA A 189 16.64 21.33 -4.19
C ALA A 189 17.73 21.26 -3.13
N ARG A 190 19.01 21.31 -3.53
CA ARG A 190 20.13 20.90 -2.66
C ARG A 190 21.16 22.02 -2.50
N GLY A 191 21.99 21.93 -1.46
CA GLY A 191 23.12 22.84 -1.27
C GLY A 191 22.72 24.30 -1.01
N GLY A 192 21.49 24.58 -0.57
CA GLY A 192 20.96 25.94 -0.41
C GLY A 192 20.14 26.46 -1.59
N GLY A 193 19.91 25.67 -2.63
CA GLY A 193 19.00 26.06 -3.72
C GLY A 193 17.52 25.97 -3.38
N TRP A 194 16.69 26.08 -4.42
CA TRP A 194 15.24 26.20 -4.26
C TRP A 194 14.46 25.63 -5.43
N PHE A 195 13.17 25.43 -5.23
CA PHE A 195 12.21 25.24 -6.31
C PHE A 195 10.89 25.94 -5.98
N ALA A 196 10.14 26.31 -7.00
CA ALA A 196 8.87 27.01 -6.84
C ALA A 196 7.83 26.56 -7.86
N TYR A 197 6.56 26.76 -7.48
CA TYR A 197 5.39 26.56 -8.31
C TYR A 197 4.47 27.76 -8.21
N ASP A 198 3.83 28.10 -9.33
CA ASP A 198 2.73 29.04 -9.36
C ASP A 198 1.42 28.30 -9.08
N MET A 199 0.81 28.55 -7.93
CA MET A 199 -0.38 27.84 -7.44
C MET A 199 -1.59 28.77 -7.31
N LYS A 200 -2.76 28.29 -7.72
CA LYS A 200 -4.03 29.01 -7.55
C LYS A 200 -4.41 29.10 -6.07
N VAL A 201 -4.98 30.23 -5.69
CA VAL A 201 -5.46 30.51 -4.34
C VAL A 201 -6.86 31.13 -4.40
N LEU A 202 -7.51 31.26 -3.24
CA LEU A 202 -8.79 31.94 -3.13
C LEU A 202 -8.56 33.41 -2.73
N PRO A 203 -9.07 34.37 -3.53
CA PRO A 203 -8.90 35.80 -3.24
C PRO A 203 -9.68 36.27 -2.00
N ASP A 204 -10.80 35.59 -1.69
CA ASP A 204 -11.78 36.04 -0.71
C ASP A 204 -11.89 35.13 0.53
N GLY A 205 -10.97 34.17 0.69
CA GLY A 205 -11.04 33.20 1.79
C GLY A 205 -9.67 32.70 2.25
N PRO A 206 -9.56 32.28 3.53
CA PRO A 206 -8.34 31.71 4.06
C PRO A 206 -8.02 30.36 3.41
N VAL A 207 -6.75 30.14 3.13
CA VAL A 207 -6.21 28.88 2.57
C VAL A 207 -5.03 28.39 3.39
N CYS A 208 -4.71 27.10 3.26
CA CYS A 208 -3.50 26.50 3.77
C CYS A 208 -2.72 25.87 2.61
N LEU A 209 -1.41 25.75 2.77
CA LEU A 209 -0.56 24.93 1.93
C LEU A 209 -0.38 23.57 2.61
N THR A 210 -0.74 22.48 1.94
CA THR A 210 -0.45 21.12 2.39
C THR A 210 0.60 20.49 1.49
N VAL A 211 1.65 19.93 2.09
CA VAL A 211 2.75 19.31 1.35
C VAL A 211 2.93 17.86 1.82
N THR A 212 3.00 16.94 0.87
CA THR A 212 3.22 15.52 1.13
C THR A 212 4.72 15.21 1.12
N TYR A 213 5.22 14.63 2.20
CA TYR A 213 6.61 14.16 2.34
C TYR A 213 6.67 12.66 2.59
N TRP A 214 7.83 12.06 2.38
CA TRP A 214 8.12 10.72 2.88
C TRP A 214 8.47 10.79 4.35
N GLY A 215 7.71 10.10 5.22
CA GLY A 215 7.89 10.16 6.66
C GLY A 215 9.18 9.49 7.16
N GLY A 216 9.95 8.83 6.28
CA GLY A 216 11.32 8.37 6.56
C GLY A 216 12.42 9.36 6.15
N ASP A 217 12.08 10.48 5.51
CA ASP A 217 13.08 11.47 5.10
C ASP A 217 13.73 12.12 6.32
N SER A 218 15.06 12.10 6.34
CA SER A 218 15.90 12.60 7.41
C SER A 218 17.19 13.23 6.84
N GLY A 219 18.10 13.64 7.73
CA GLY A 219 19.36 14.27 7.36
C GLY A 219 19.29 15.79 7.33
N ASN A 220 20.14 16.44 6.54
CA ASN A 220 20.21 17.90 6.43
C ASN A 220 19.11 18.45 5.51
N ARG A 221 17.84 18.17 5.85
CA ARG A 221 16.64 18.66 5.14
C ARG A 221 15.93 19.70 6.00
N VAL A 222 16.47 20.92 5.97
CA VAL A 222 15.93 22.12 6.62
C VAL A 222 15.75 23.22 5.58
N PHE A 223 14.54 23.74 5.46
CA PHE A 223 14.19 24.70 4.43
C PHE A 223 13.04 25.62 4.86
N ASP A 224 13.01 26.81 4.26
CA ASP A 224 11.92 27.75 4.41
C ASP A 224 10.89 27.55 3.31
N ILE A 225 9.62 27.76 3.66
CA ILE A 225 8.50 27.78 2.73
C ILE A 225 8.03 29.23 2.64
N LEU A 226 7.94 29.73 1.42
CA LEU A 226 7.62 31.11 1.13
C LEU A 226 6.43 31.20 0.18
N ILE A 227 5.61 32.25 0.36
CA ILE A 227 4.53 32.64 -0.53
C ILE A 227 4.86 34.03 -1.05
N ASP A 228 5.05 34.17 -2.36
CA ASP A 228 5.51 35.40 -3.02
C ASP A 228 6.76 36.00 -2.35
N GLY A 229 7.70 35.14 -1.95
CA GLY A 229 8.95 35.54 -1.29
C GLY A 229 8.82 35.86 0.21
N GLN A 230 7.62 35.84 0.79
CA GLN A 230 7.44 35.99 2.23
C GLN A 230 7.39 34.62 2.92
N LYS A 231 8.29 34.40 3.89
CA LYS A 231 8.33 33.16 4.67
C LYS A 231 7.06 32.95 5.49
N ILE A 232 6.48 31.76 5.37
CA ILE A 232 5.34 31.31 6.19
C ILE A 232 5.72 30.22 7.19
N ALA A 233 6.77 29.44 6.91
CA ALA A 233 7.22 28.35 7.77
C ALA A 233 8.68 27.98 7.52
N THR A 234 9.29 27.32 8.50
CA THR A 234 10.54 26.56 8.33
C THR A 234 10.25 25.09 8.62
N GLN A 235 10.56 24.21 7.68
CA GLN A 235 10.35 22.77 7.80
C GLN A 235 11.68 22.05 8.04
N LYS A 236 11.65 21.06 8.94
CA LYS A 236 12.74 20.11 9.17
C LYS A 236 12.22 18.69 9.05
N LEU A 237 12.80 17.89 8.15
CA LEU A 237 12.45 16.47 8.01
C LEU A 237 13.40 15.61 8.85
N ASN A 238 12.84 14.88 9.83
CA ASN A 238 13.58 14.10 10.83
C ASN A 238 13.03 12.68 10.98
N ALA A 239 12.49 12.11 9.91
CA ALA A 239 11.86 10.79 9.85
C ALA A 239 10.72 10.58 10.89
N PRO A 240 9.68 11.44 10.91
CA PRO A 240 8.61 11.35 11.92
C PRO A 240 7.75 10.08 11.81
N LYS A 241 7.66 9.47 10.62
CA LYS A 241 6.85 8.27 10.32
C LYS A 241 7.48 7.41 9.21
N PRO A 242 8.55 6.65 9.51
CA PRO A 242 9.21 5.83 8.50
C PRO A 242 8.26 4.84 7.83
N GLY A 243 8.32 4.72 6.50
CA GLY A 243 7.51 3.77 5.74
C GLY A 243 6.18 4.32 5.22
N GLU A 244 5.81 5.55 5.57
CA GLU A 244 4.52 6.14 5.18
C GLU A 244 4.69 7.56 4.62
N PHE A 245 3.77 7.96 3.74
CA PHE A 245 3.67 9.37 3.33
C PHE A 245 2.96 10.18 4.42
N THR A 246 3.42 11.40 4.68
CA THR A 246 2.81 12.31 5.65
C THR A 246 2.54 13.65 5.01
N ASP A 247 1.32 14.15 5.21
CA ASP A 247 0.94 15.50 4.83
C ASP A 247 1.23 16.46 5.98
N VAL A 248 1.90 17.58 5.69
CA VAL A 248 2.11 18.67 6.63
C VAL A 248 1.40 19.90 6.09
N THR A 249 0.56 20.50 6.93
CA THR A 249 -0.25 21.68 6.59
C THR A 249 0.32 22.93 7.22
N TYR A 250 0.52 23.97 6.42
CA TYR A 250 1.03 25.28 6.80
C TYR A 250 -0.06 26.32 6.58
N PRO A 251 -0.44 27.11 7.62
CA PRO A 251 -1.36 28.22 7.47
C PRO A 251 -0.77 29.25 6.52
N VAL A 252 -1.56 29.77 5.57
CA VAL A 252 -1.14 30.89 4.74
C VAL A 252 -1.78 32.16 5.29
N PRO A 253 -0.98 33.16 5.73
CA PRO A 253 -1.52 34.44 6.18
C PRO A 253 -2.42 35.07 5.10
N VAL A 254 -3.65 35.44 5.47
CA VAL A 254 -4.66 35.98 4.53
C VAL A 254 -4.14 37.18 3.74
N GLY A 255 -3.29 38.02 4.34
CA GLY A 255 -2.67 39.15 3.66
C GLY A 255 -1.83 38.78 2.43
N LEU A 256 -1.35 37.54 2.34
CA LEU A 256 -0.56 37.05 1.20
C LEU A 256 -1.41 36.62 0.01
N THR A 257 -2.67 36.26 0.23
CA THR A 257 -3.57 35.74 -0.82
C THR A 257 -4.76 36.65 -1.12
N LYS A 258 -5.08 37.62 -0.25
CA LYS A 258 -6.23 38.50 -0.42
C LYS A 258 -6.22 39.21 -1.78
N GLY A 259 -7.30 39.06 -2.54
CA GLY A 259 -7.46 39.63 -3.88
C GLY A 259 -6.62 38.98 -4.98
N LYS A 260 -5.84 37.94 -4.67
CA LYS A 260 -5.03 37.20 -5.66
C LYS A 260 -5.73 35.92 -6.06
N GLN A 261 -5.54 35.52 -7.31
CA GLN A 261 -5.98 34.22 -7.83
C GLN A 261 -4.84 33.20 -7.89
N LYS A 262 -3.59 33.66 -7.80
CA LYS A 262 -2.38 32.85 -7.90
C LYS A 262 -1.28 33.45 -7.03
N VAL A 263 -0.44 32.60 -6.46
CA VAL A 263 0.78 32.97 -5.73
C VAL A 263 1.92 32.03 -6.15
N THR A 264 3.16 32.46 -5.97
CA THR A 264 4.33 31.61 -6.13
C THR A 264 4.67 30.99 -4.77
N VAL A 265 4.62 29.66 -4.71
CA VAL A 265 5.03 28.87 -3.54
C VAL A 265 6.47 28.43 -3.75
N THR A 266 7.38 28.85 -2.87
CA THR A 266 8.82 28.55 -2.97
C THR A 266 9.27 27.70 -1.78
N PHE A 267 10.07 26.68 -2.07
CA PHE A 267 10.79 25.87 -1.09
C PHE A 267 12.26 26.20 -1.18
N GLN A 268 12.79 26.90 -0.17
CA GLN A 268 14.15 27.44 -0.17
C GLN A 268 15.01 26.71 0.87
N ALA A 269 16.02 25.99 0.42
CA ALA A 269 16.92 25.29 1.34
C ALA A 269 17.76 26.30 2.12
N HIS A 270 18.00 26.01 3.40
CA HIS A 270 19.04 26.73 4.14
C HIS A 270 20.42 26.46 3.53
N PRO A 271 21.43 27.32 3.73
CA PRO A 271 22.77 27.09 3.18
C PRO A 271 23.33 25.70 3.50
N GLY A 272 23.78 24.96 2.47
CA GLY A 272 24.29 23.59 2.61
C GLY A 272 23.23 22.52 2.90
N SER A 273 21.96 22.89 3.00
CA SER A 273 20.81 22.02 3.29
C SER A 273 20.04 21.64 2.02
N THR A 274 19.02 20.80 2.18
CA THR A 274 18.10 20.37 1.12
C THR A 274 16.67 20.80 1.42
N ALA A 275 16.02 21.39 0.42
CA ALA A 275 14.58 21.68 0.42
C ALA A 275 13.81 20.57 -0.25
N GLY A 276 12.69 20.15 0.34
CA GLY A 276 11.81 19.16 -0.25
C GLY A 276 12.25 17.72 -0.01
N GLY A 277 12.14 16.87 -1.03
CA GLY A 277 11.54 15.55 -0.86
C GLY A 277 10.01 15.65 -0.92
N ALA A 278 9.51 16.65 -1.67
CA ALA A 278 8.08 16.93 -1.80
C ALA A 278 7.49 16.01 -2.86
N PHE A 279 6.46 15.25 -2.50
CA PHE A 279 5.74 14.32 -3.38
C PHE A 279 4.42 14.89 -3.90
N GLY A 280 3.98 16.01 -3.32
CA GLY A 280 2.80 16.76 -3.74
C GLY A 280 2.69 18.05 -2.95
N CYS A 281 2.21 19.11 -3.59
CA CYS A 281 1.91 20.39 -2.96
C CYS A 281 0.49 20.79 -3.33
N ARG A 282 -0.31 21.17 -2.35
CA ARG A 282 -1.73 21.43 -2.48
C ARG A 282 -2.12 22.71 -1.76
N ILE A 283 -2.87 23.58 -2.43
CA ILE A 283 -3.59 24.66 -1.75
C ILE A 283 -4.95 24.11 -1.35
N VAL A 284 -5.30 24.22 -0.07
CA VAL A 284 -6.60 23.81 0.47
C VAL A 284 -7.32 24.97 1.14
N LYS A 285 -8.66 24.94 1.13
CA LYS A 285 -9.47 25.81 1.98
C LYS A 285 -9.15 25.54 3.46
N HIS A 286 -8.99 26.61 4.24
CA HIS A 286 -8.82 26.51 5.70
C HIS A 286 -10.07 25.86 6.33
N GLU A 287 -9.90 25.05 7.37
CA GLU A 287 -11.03 24.53 8.17
C GLU A 287 -11.60 25.66 9.02
N ASN A 288 -12.92 25.88 8.97
CA ASN A 288 -13.58 26.77 9.93
C ASN A 288 -13.68 26.12 11.30
#